data_AF-A0A661PF80-F1
#
_entry.id   AF-A0A661PF80-F1
#
_cell.length_a   1.000
_cell.length_b   1.000
_cell.length_c   1.000
_cell.angle_alpha   90.00
_cell.angle_beta   90.00
_cell.angle_gamma   90.00
#
_symmetry.space_group_name_H-M   'P 1'
#
loop_
_entity.id
_entity.type
_entity.pdbx_description
1 polymer ?
#
loop_
_entity_poly.entity_id
_entity_poly.type
_entity_poly.pdbx_seq_one_letter_code
_entity_poly.pdbx_strand_id
1 'polypeptide(L)'
;MNIAYFRTSKHDRAETLARLLKAAKDGGFAVMGESELPSGKATIVNICRPEWAETVINTDPNLLGLLPCTVSVIDKDDSTIVGAATPTLLGSAAPNEEILKMTEEAEASLRSLVEAAAEVLPLKVTKITLYSSHTCPYCNMEKAWLDQEKAPHDVVFVDDDQKAAESLVARTGQQGVPQTEVAY
;
A
#
# COMPACT_ATOMS: atom_id res chain seq x y z
N MET A 1 -10.71 0.42 -0.19
CA MET A 1 -9.46 1.01 0.36
C MET A 1 -8.46 -0.11 0.56
N ASN A 2 -7.27 -0.01 -0.03
CA ASN A 2 -6.23 -1.04 0.12
C ASN A 2 -5.47 -0.78 1.43
N ILE A 3 -5.88 -1.47 2.50
CA ILE A 3 -5.34 -1.33 3.86
C ILE A 3 -4.03 -2.08 4.09
N ALA A 4 -3.56 -2.81 3.08
CA ALA A 4 -2.34 -3.60 3.13
C ALA A 4 -1.73 -3.74 1.74
N TYR A 5 -0.42 -4.01 1.71
CA TYR A 5 0.33 -4.31 0.50
C TYR A 5 0.85 -5.74 0.57
N PHE A 6 0.34 -6.60 -0.33
CA PHE A 6 0.74 -8.00 -0.44
C PHE A 6 1.33 -8.29 -1.81
N ARG A 7 2.31 -9.19 -1.85
CA ARG A 7 2.89 -9.75 -3.06
C ARG A 7 3.00 -11.26 -2.96
N THR A 8 2.79 -11.94 -4.07
CA THR A 8 3.12 -13.36 -4.20
C THR A 8 4.64 -13.50 -4.30
N SER A 9 5.20 -14.33 -3.43
CA SER A 9 6.62 -14.65 -3.41
C SER A 9 6.95 -15.63 -4.53
N LYS A 10 8.16 -15.50 -5.09
CA LYS A 10 8.75 -16.54 -5.97
C LYS A 10 9.29 -17.75 -5.20
N HIS A 11 9.28 -17.67 -3.88
CA HIS A 11 9.90 -18.64 -2.98
C HIS A 11 8.86 -19.27 -2.06
N ASP A 12 9.23 -20.39 -1.45
CA ASP A 12 8.44 -20.97 -0.37
C ASP A 12 8.46 -20.10 0.91
N ARG A 13 7.66 -20.49 1.90
CA ARG A 13 7.52 -19.76 3.16
C ARG A 13 8.83 -19.60 3.93
N ALA A 14 9.64 -20.65 3.99
CA ALA A 14 10.87 -20.64 4.78
C ALA A 14 11.92 -19.70 4.16
N GLU A 15 12.10 -19.76 2.84
CA GLU A 15 13.00 -18.86 2.13
C GLU A 15 12.46 -17.41 2.14
N THR A 16 11.15 -17.21 1.95
CA THR A 16 10.52 -15.88 2.02
C THR A 16 10.72 -15.24 3.40
N LEU A 17 10.55 -16.02 4.48
CA LEU A 17 10.79 -15.55 5.85
C LEU A 17 12.26 -15.19 6.07
N ALA A 18 13.20 -16.03 5.64
CA ALA A 18 14.63 -15.75 5.76
C ALA A 18 15.03 -14.47 5.02
N ARG A 19 14.49 -14.25 3.82
CA ARG A 19 14.69 -13.03 3.02
C ARG A 19 14.09 -11.81 3.69
N LEU A 20 12.87 -11.92 4.24
CA LEU A 20 12.23 -10.86 5.00
C LEU A 20 13.08 -10.43 6.20
N LEU A 21 13.54 -11.37 7.02
CA LEU A 21 14.36 -11.07 8.20
C LEU A 21 15.70 -10.44 7.84
N LYS A 22 16.33 -10.91 6.75
CA LYS A 22 17.56 -10.32 6.24
C LYS A 22 17.32 -8.89 5.75
N ALA A 23 16.33 -8.69 4.89
CA ALA A 23 16.00 -7.38 4.34
C ALA A 23 15.54 -6.39 5.43
N ALA A 24 14.89 -6.87 6.49
CA ALA A 24 14.50 -6.05 7.63
C ALA A 24 15.74 -5.52 8.36
N LYS A 25 16.71 -6.40 8.66
CA LYS A 25 17.99 -6.00 9.28
C LYS A 25 18.78 -5.03 8.39
N ASP A 26 18.92 -5.36 7.11
CA ASP A 26 19.65 -4.52 6.13
C ASP A 26 18.95 -3.16 5.94
N GLY A 27 17.63 -3.13 6.07
CA GLY A 27 16.78 -1.95 6.01
C GLY A 27 16.63 -1.19 7.33
N GLY A 28 17.42 -1.48 8.36
CA GLY A 28 17.43 -0.74 9.63
C GLY A 28 16.28 -1.06 10.60
N PHE A 29 15.52 -2.12 10.36
CA PHE A 29 14.47 -2.57 11.27
C PHE A 29 15.03 -3.49 12.35
N ALA A 30 14.64 -3.24 13.60
CA ALA A 30 14.76 -4.21 14.67
C ALA A 30 13.64 -5.26 14.53
N VAL A 31 14.01 -6.54 14.46
CA VAL A 31 13.05 -7.64 14.54
C VAL A 31 12.72 -7.87 16.00
N MET A 32 11.50 -7.54 16.40
CA MET A 32 11.04 -7.62 17.79
C MET A 32 10.50 -9.01 18.15
N GLY A 33 10.03 -9.77 17.16
CA GLY A 33 9.57 -11.12 17.38
C GLY A 33 8.95 -11.76 16.14
N GLU A 34 8.90 -13.08 16.17
CA GLU A 34 8.27 -13.92 15.16
C GLU A 34 7.25 -14.80 15.86
N SER A 35 6.10 -15.03 15.23
CA SER A 35 5.03 -15.85 15.80
C SER A 35 4.35 -16.65 14.71
N GLU A 36 4.42 -17.97 14.86
CA GLU A 36 3.68 -18.90 14.02
C GLU A 36 2.21 -18.93 14.45
N LEU A 37 1.29 -18.75 13.51
CA LEU A 37 -0.13 -18.86 13.80
C LEU A 37 -0.54 -20.33 13.98
N PRO A 38 -1.55 -20.64 14.82
CA PRO A 38 -1.94 -22.03 15.14
C PRO A 38 -2.30 -22.90 13.94
N SER A 39 -2.70 -22.29 12.82
CA SER A 39 -3.00 -23.01 11.58
C SER A 39 -1.75 -23.59 10.89
N GLY A 40 -0.55 -23.15 11.27
CA GLY A 40 0.71 -23.48 10.61
C GLY A 40 0.86 -22.88 9.21
N LYS A 41 -0.08 -22.01 8.79
CA LYS A 41 -0.13 -21.43 7.44
C LYS A 41 0.39 -20.01 7.38
N ALA A 42 0.77 -19.42 8.51
CA ALA A 42 1.16 -18.02 8.55
C ALA A 42 2.16 -17.78 9.67
N THR A 43 3.17 -16.99 9.36
CA THR A 43 4.12 -16.45 10.33
C THR A 43 3.99 -14.94 10.34
N ILE A 44 3.83 -14.37 11.53
CA ILE A 44 3.80 -12.94 11.75
C ILE A 44 5.18 -12.51 12.27
N VAL A 45 5.74 -11.48 11.65
CA VAL A 45 7.00 -10.85 12.05
C VAL A 45 6.71 -9.42 12.48
N ASN A 46 7.04 -9.12 13.73
CA ASN A 46 6.95 -7.79 14.31
C ASN A 46 8.28 -7.07 14.11
N ILE A 47 8.27 -5.96 13.39
CA ILE A 47 9.45 -5.16 13.09
C ILE A 47 9.23 -3.69 13.44
N CYS A 48 10.26 -3.03 13.94
CA CYS A 48 10.18 -1.63 14.29
C CYS A 48 11.48 -0.91 13.97
N ARG A 49 11.38 0.32 13.48
CA ARG A 49 12.52 1.23 13.44
C ARG A 49 12.53 2.06 14.72
N PRO A 50 13.64 2.06 15.49
CA PRO A 50 13.71 2.80 16.75
C PRO A 50 13.35 4.28 16.58
N GLU A 51 13.80 4.91 15.49
CA GLU A 51 13.52 6.32 15.22
C GLU A 51 12.03 6.62 15.08
N TRP A 52 11.25 5.73 14.46
CA TRP A 52 9.80 5.91 14.31
C TRP A 52 9.05 5.67 15.61
N ALA A 53 9.51 4.71 16.42
CA ALA A 53 8.94 4.51 17.75
C ALA A 53 9.16 5.76 18.63
N GLU A 54 10.36 6.34 18.60
CA GLU A 54 10.67 7.58 19.32
C GLU A 54 9.81 8.76 18.82
N THR A 55 9.64 8.91 17.50
CA THR A 55 8.71 9.92 16.95
C THR A 55 7.29 9.71 17.49
N VAL A 56 6.76 8.49 17.46
CA VAL A 56 5.43 8.21 17.99
C VAL A 56 5.33 8.51 19.49
N ILE A 57 6.32 8.10 20.30
CA ILE A 57 6.34 8.35 21.74
C ILE A 57 6.35 9.85 22.06
N ASN A 58 7.11 10.64 21.29
CA ASN A 58 7.27 12.07 21.56
C ASN A 58 6.12 12.91 21.00
N THR A 59 5.51 12.48 19.90
CA THR A 59 4.46 13.25 19.20
C THR A 59 3.05 12.89 19.66
N ASP A 60 2.72 11.60 19.74
CA ASP A 60 1.44 11.12 20.31
C ASP A 60 1.56 9.68 20.86
N PRO A 61 1.80 9.50 22.16
CA PRO A 61 1.91 8.19 22.79
C PRO A 61 0.71 7.27 22.60
N ASN A 62 -0.49 7.80 22.30
CA ASN A 62 -1.68 6.96 22.09
C ASN A 62 -1.55 6.07 20.85
N LEU A 63 -0.68 6.46 19.92
CA LEU A 63 -0.40 5.73 18.68
C LEU A 63 0.53 4.52 18.90
N LEU A 64 1.15 4.38 20.07
CA LEU A 64 2.00 3.22 20.39
C LEU A 64 1.26 1.88 20.23
N GLY A 65 -0.05 1.85 20.45
CA GLY A 65 -0.88 0.64 20.25
C GLY A 65 -1.00 0.18 18.80
N LEU A 66 -0.53 0.99 17.85
CA LEU A 66 -0.50 0.68 16.42
C LEU A 66 0.92 0.32 15.94
N LEU A 67 1.88 0.24 16.86
CA LEU A 67 3.22 -0.28 16.67
C LEU A 67 3.36 -1.67 17.33
N PRO A 68 4.32 -2.51 16.91
CA PRO A 68 5.24 -2.34 15.79
C PRO A 68 4.60 -2.62 14.44
N CYS A 69 5.34 -2.38 13.35
CA CYS A 69 4.89 -2.78 12.02
C CYS A 69 4.80 -4.30 11.95
N THR A 70 3.68 -4.80 11.45
CA THR A 70 3.43 -6.23 11.32
C THR A 70 3.58 -6.64 9.86
N VAL A 71 4.48 -7.59 9.59
CA VAL A 71 4.63 -8.24 8.28
C VAL A 71 4.22 -9.70 8.40
N SER A 72 3.38 -10.17 7.50
CA SER A 72 2.88 -11.55 7.48
C SER A 72 3.42 -12.30 6.27
N VAL A 73 3.91 -13.53 6.49
CA VAL A 73 4.24 -14.49 5.43
C VAL A 73 3.25 -15.64 5.54
N ILE A 74 2.49 -15.90 4.49
CA ILE A 74 1.30 -16.76 4.52
C ILE A 74 1.37 -17.75 3.36
N ASP A 75 1.13 -19.03 3.64
CA ASP A 75 0.83 -20.03 2.61
C ASP A 75 -0.64 -19.94 2.23
N LYS A 76 -0.90 -19.54 0.99
CA LYS A 76 -2.23 -19.38 0.41
C LYS A 76 -2.32 -20.22 -0.87
N ASP A 77 -3.19 -21.22 -0.82
CA ASP A 77 -3.37 -22.21 -1.89
C ASP A 77 -2.02 -22.90 -2.20
N ASP A 78 -1.51 -22.77 -3.42
CA ASP A 78 -0.22 -23.34 -3.86
C ASP A 78 0.92 -22.30 -3.88
N SER A 79 0.75 -21.16 -3.20
CA SER A 79 1.70 -20.05 -3.25
C SER A 79 1.96 -19.44 -1.88
N THR A 80 3.15 -18.89 -1.67
CA THR A 80 3.45 -18.08 -0.50
C THR A 80 3.21 -16.61 -0.86
N ILE A 81 2.50 -15.89 0.00
CA ILE A 81 2.34 -14.44 -0.08
C ILE A 81 2.99 -13.77 1.12
N VAL A 82 3.53 -12.58 0.92
CA VAL A 82 4.08 -11.73 1.97
C VAL A 82 3.47 -10.35 1.88
N GLY A 83 3.18 -9.73 3.02
CA GLY A 83 2.62 -8.40 3.03
C GLY A 83 2.58 -7.75 4.39
N ALA A 84 2.37 -6.43 4.39
CA ALA A 84 2.29 -5.61 5.58
C ALA A 84 1.08 -4.68 5.50
N ALA A 85 0.55 -4.29 6.66
CA ALA A 85 -0.45 -3.24 6.73
C ALA A 85 0.15 -1.89 6.30
N THR A 86 -0.67 -1.02 5.72
CA THR A 86 -0.23 0.28 5.23
C THR A 86 -0.07 1.26 6.40
N PRO A 87 1.14 1.81 6.67
CA PRO A 87 1.35 2.71 7.80
C PRO A 87 0.57 4.01 7.72
N THR A 88 0.14 4.46 6.54
CA THR A 88 -0.73 5.65 6.37
C THR A 88 -2.10 5.52 7.06
N LEU A 89 -2.51 4.30 7.44
CA LEU A 89 -3.65 4.10 8.34
C LEU A 89 -3.42 4.72 9.73
N LEU A 90 -2.16 4.75 10.19
CA LEU A 90 -1.75 5.42 11.43
C LEU A 90 -1.97 6.93 11.34
N GLY A 91 -1.49 7.54 10.26
CA GLY A 91 -1.65 8.98 10.01
C GLY A 91 -3.12 9.40 9.86
N SER A 92 -3.97 8.48 9.36
CA SER A 92 -5.42 8.71 9.30
C SER A 92 -6.09 8.71 10.68
N ALA A 93 -5.52 8.00 11.67
CA ALA A 93 -6.05 7.94 13.03
C ALA A 93 -5.70 9.18 13.87
N ALA A 94 -4.58 9.85 13.57
CA ALA A 94 -4.15 11.08 14.23
C ALA A 94 -3.46 12.03 13.23
N PRO A 95 -4.14 13.08 12.76
CA PRO A 95 -3.59 14.01 11.77
C PRO A 95 -2.55 14.93 12.42
N ASN A 96 -1.28 14.52 12.36
CA ASN A 96 -0.12 15.30 12.74
C ASN A 96 0.91 15.28 11.60
N GLU A 97 1.46 16.42 11.20
CA GLU A 97 2.35 16.53 10.03
C GLU A 97 3.63 15.68 10.15
N GLU A 98 4.19 15.57 11.35
CA GLU A 98 5.38 14.74 11.62
C GLU A 98 5.04 13.25 11.50
N ILE A 99 3.90 12.83 12.07
CA ILE A 99 3.39 11.46 11.93
C ILE A 99 3.08 11.14 10.47
N LEU A 100 2.49 12.06 9.72
CA LEU A 100 2.18 11.87 8.30
C LEU A 100 3.45 11.58 7.50
N LYS A 101 4.48 12.43 7.63
CA LYS A 101 5.78 12.23 6.97
C LYS A 101 6.42 10.90 7.35
N MET A 102 6.43 10.58 8.65
CA MET A 102 6.93 9.30 9.15
C MET A 102 6.17 8.12 8.53
N THR A 103 4.85 8.19 8.42
CA THR A 103 4.04 7.10 7.84
C THR A 103 4.24 6.93 6.33
N GLU A 104 4.51 8.01 5.59
CA GLU A 104 4.86 7.93 4.17
C GLU A 104 6.21 7.21 3.97
N GLU A 105 7.22 7.58 4.77
CA GLU A 105 8.52 6.91 4.77
C GLU A 105 8.42 5.44 5.19
N ALA A 106 7.62 5.16 6.23
CA ALA A 106 7.37 3.80 6.70
C ALA A 106 6.66 2.96 5.65
N GLU A 107 5.68 3.52 4.94
CA GLU A 107 4.98 2.83 3.86
C GLU A 107 5.95 2.45 2.72
N ALA A 108 6.76 3.41 2.26
CA ALA A 108 7.76 3.15 1.22
C ALA A 108 8.76 2.06 1.64
N SER A 109 9.22 2.13 2.90
CA SER A 109 10.16 1.16 3.46
C SER A 109 9.56 -0.24 3.58
N LEU A 110 8.31 -0.37 4.06
CA LEU A 110 7.63 -1.66 4.15
C LEU A 110 7.31 -2.26 2.77
N ARG A 111 6.96 -1.43 1.78
CA ARG A 111 6.75 -1.90 0.39
C ARG A 111 8.03 -2.49 -0.19
N SER A 112 9.15 -1.78 -0.05
CA SER A 112 10.47 -2.27 -0.46
C SER A 112 10.84 -3.58 0.25
N LEU A 113 10.54 -3.68 1.55
CA LEU A 113 10.77 -4.89 2.33
C LEU A 113 9.97 -6.09 1.81
N VAL A 114 8.68 -5.90 1.53
CA VAL A 114 7.78 -6.93 0.96
C VAL A 114 8.29 -7.37 -0.42
N GLU A 115 8.72 -6.42 -1.26
CA GLU A 115 9.25 -6.68 -2.61
C GLU A 115 10.56 -7.48 -2.56
N ALA A 116 11.48 -7.09 -1.66
CA ALA A 116 12.74 -7.81 -1.44
C ALA A 116 12.51 -9.22 -0.90
N ALA A 117 11.58 -9.39 0.04
CA ALA A 117 11.23 -10.70 0.60
C ALA A 117 10.65 -11.64 -0.47
N ALA A 118 9.78 -11.12 -1.33
CA ALA A 118 9.13 -11.87 -2.41
C ALA A 118 10.01 -12.05 -3.67
N GLU A 119 11.16 -11.36 -3.75
CA GLU A 119 12.00 -11.26 -4.95
C GLU A 119 11.22 -10.77 -6.19
N VAL A 120 10.40 -9.73 -5.99
CA VAL A 120 9.58 -9.13 -7.05
C VAL A 120 9.95 -7.67 -7.25
N LEU A 121 9.73 -7.17 -8.46
CA LEU A 121 9.91 -5.76 -8.77
C LEU A 121 8.73 -4.92 -8.25
N PRO A 122 8.93 -3.60 -8.03
CA PRO A 122 7.84 -2.68 -7.73
C PRO A 122 6.72 -2.79 -8.76
N LEU A 123 5.47 -2.62 -8.31
CA LEU A 123 4.33 -2.53 -9.22
C LEU A 123 4.54 -1.35 -10.17
N LYS A 124 4.59 -1.62 -11.47
CA LYS A 124 4.78 -0.59 -12.48
C LYS A 124 3.42 -0.24 -13.06
N VAL A 125 3.00 1.01 -12.91
CA VAL A 125 1.77 1.49 -13.54
C VAL A 125 1.86 1.27 -15.05
N THR A 126 0.94 0.46 -15.58
CA THR A 126 0.85 0.14 -17.00
C THR A 126 -0.08 1.09 -17.73
N LYS A 127 -1.16 1.52 -17.07
CA LYS A 127 -2.16 2.42 -17.64
C LYS A 127 -2.89 3.21 -16.56
N ILE A 128 -3.14 4.49 -16.81
CA ILE A 128 -4.02 5.34 -16.01
C ILE A 128 -5.21 5.74 -16.89
N THR A 129 -6.43 5.58 -16.41
CA THR A 129 -7.65 6.01 -17.11
C THR A 129 -8.45 6.95 -16.21
N LEU A 130 -8.61 8.21 -16.64
CA LEU A 130 -9.41 9.22 -15.97
C LEU A 130 -10.82 9.26 -16.59
N TYR A 131 -11.82 8.86 -15.82
CA TYR A 131 -13.22 9.02 -16.18
C TYR A 131 -13.67 10.43 -15.82
N SER A 132 -14.09 11.19 -16.84
CA SER A 132 -14.37 12.62 -16.78
C SER A 132 -15.72 12.94 -17.42
N SER A 133 -16.18 14.19 -17.25
CA SER A 133 -17.26 14.77 -18.05
C SER A 133 -16.88 16.18 -18.50
N HIS A 134 -17.48 16.68 -19.57
CA HIS A 134 -17.15 18.00 -20.15
C HIS A 134 -17.44 19.15 -19.19
N THR A 135 -18.36 18.97 -18.25
CA THR A 135 -18.82 20.02 -17.33
C THR A 135 -18.18 19.95 -15.95
N CYS A 136 -17.34 18.95 -15.68
CA CYS A 136 -16.78 18.70 -14.37
C CYS A 136 -15.50 19.51 -14.11
N PRO A 137 -15.51 20.53 -13.24
CA PRO A 137 -14.34 21.34 -12.95
C PRO A 137 -13.23 20.54 -12.25
N TYR A 138 -13.60 19.61 -11.36
CA TYR A 138 -12.64 18.75 -10.65
C TYR A 138 -11.91 17.79 -11.58
N CYS A 139 -12.57 17.33 -12.63
CA CYS A 139 -11.98 16.46 -13.63
C CYS A 139 -10.89 17.19 -14.43
N ASN A 140 -11.10 18.49 -14.70
CA ASN A 140 -10.06 19.33 -15.30
C ASN A 140 -8.87 19.56 -14.35
N MET A 141 -9.14 19.72 -13.04
CA MET A 141 -8.07 19.85 -12.05
C MET A 141 -7.23 18.58 -11.96
N GLU A 142 -7.85 17.40 -11.90
CA GLU A 142 -7.15 16.12 -11.83
C GLU A 142 -6.36 15.84 -13.11
N LYS A 143 -6.94 16.13 -14.29
CA LYS A 143 -6.24 16.05 -15.57
C LYS A 143 -4.98 16.93 -15.59
N ALA A 144 -5.12 18.19 -15.18
CA ALA A 144 -4.00 19.12 -15.14
C ALA A 144 -2.88 18.65 -14.19
N TRP A 145 -3.24 18.03 -13.07
CA TRP A 145 -2.29 17.44 -12.14
C TRP A 145 -1.57 16.23 -12.75
N LEU A 146 -2.29 15.30 -13.41
CA LEU A 146 -1.68 14.16 -14.09
C LEU A 146 -0.73 14.60 -15.22
N ASP A 147 -1.09 15.65 -15.97
CA ASP A 147 -0.24 16.27 -16.99
C ASP A 147 1.02 16.88 -16.37
N GLN A 148 0.89 17.56 -15.22
CA GLN A 148 2.02 18.15 -14.48
C GLN A 148 3.00 17.09 -13.98
N GLU A 149 2.49 15.99 -13.42
CA GLU A 149 3.29 14.84 -12.97
C GLU A 149 3.84 14.01 -14.14
N LYS A 150 3.52 14.39 -15.39
CA LYS A 150 3.91 13.69 -16.62
C LYS A 150 3.47 12.22 -16.62
N ALA A 151 2.33 11.95 -15.99
CA ALA A 151 1.73 10.63 -15.91
C ALA A 151 0.88 10.38 -17.16
N PRO A 152 1.29 9.48 -18.09
CA PRO A 152 0.50 9.19 -19.28
C PRO A 152 -0.85 8.59 -18.88
N HIS A 153 -1.95 9.20 -19.32
CA HIS A 153 -3.29 8.79 -18.96
C HIS A 153 -4.26 8.94 -20.13
N ASP A 154 -5.25 8.04 -20.19
CA ASP A 154 -6.36 8.12 -21.12
C ASP A 154 -7.53 8.83 -20.44
N VAL A 155 -8.24 9.70 -21.16
CA VAL A 155 -9.45 10.37 -20.65
C VAL A 155 -10.67 9.78 -21.33
N VAL A 156 -11.61 9.27 -20.53
CA VAL A 156 -12.90 8.74 -21.00
C VAL A 156 -14.01 9.68 -20.55
N PHE A 157 -14.72 10.26 -21.50
CA PHE A 157 -15.86 11.15 -21.25
C PHE A 157 -17.13 10.32 -21.09
N VAL A 158 -17.61 10.18 -19.86
CA VAL A 158 -18.77 9.32 -19.53
C VAL A 158 -20.11 9.96 -19.91
N ASP A 159 -20.11 11.25 -20.22
CA ASP A 159 -21.26 11.98 -20.76
C ASP A 159 -21.52 11.67 -22.24
N ASP A 160 -20.50 11.26 -22.98
CA ASP A 160 -20.64 10.79 -24.36
C ASP A 160 -20.83 9.27 -24.47
N ASP A 161 -20.30 8.51 -23.50
CA ASP A 161 -20.39 7.04 -23.46
C ASP A 161 -21.16 6.54 -22.23
N GLN A 162 -22.47 6.35 -22.42
CA GLN A 162 -23.37 5.85 -21.39
C GLN A 162 -23.02 4.42 -20.92
N LYS A 163 -22.39 3.59 -21.76
CA LYS A 163 -21.96 2.25 -21.34
C LYS A 163 -20.75 2.33 -20.42
N ALA A 164 -19.83 3.26 -20.68
CA ALA A 164 -18.72 3.52 -19.78
C ALA A 164 -19.21 4.02 -18.42
N ALA A 165 -20.21 4.90 -18.39
CA ALA A 165 -20.85 5.36 -17.16
C ALA A 165 -21.49 4.22 -16.35
N GLU A 166 -22.29 3.37 -17.00
CA GLU A 166 -22.95 2.22 -16.35
C GLU A 166 -21.92 1.21 -15.79
N SER A 167 -20.86 0.91 -16.55
CA SER A 167 -19.77 0.04 -16.10
C SER A 167 -19.00 0.62 -14.91
N LEU A 168 -18.75 1.93 -14.92
CA LEU A 168 -18.08 2.62 -13.81
C LEU A 168 -18.90 2.49 -12.52
N VAL A 169 -20.20 2.80 -12.59
CA VAL A 169 -21.12 2.68 -11.44
C VAL A 169 -21.22 1.23 -10.96
N ALA A 170 -21.32 0.27 -11.87
CA ALA A 170 -21.40 -1.14 -11.51
C ALA A 170 -20.14 -1.64 -10.77
N ARG A 171 -18.96 -1.14 -11.15
CA ARG A 171 -17.67 -1.53 -10.54
C ARG A 171 -17.38 -0.80 -9.23
N THR A 172 -17.66 0.50 -9.15
CA THR A 172 -17.23 1.34 -8.02
C THR A 172 -18.36 1.67 -7.04
N GLY A 173 -19.62 1.49 -7.46
CA GLY A 173 -20.80 1.94 -6.73
C GLY A 173 -20.98 3.45 -6.73
N GLN A 174 -20.11 4.21 -7.41
CA GLN A 174 -20.11 5.67 -7.41
C GLN A 174 -20.57 6.21 -8.76
N GLN A 175 -21.49 7.18 -8.71
CA GLN A 175 -22.04 7.86 -9.89
C GLN A 175 -21.32 9.15 -10.26
N GLY A 176 -20.49 9.70 -9.35
CA GLY A 176 -19.77 10.94 -9.57
C GLY A 176 -18.50 10.76 -10.39
N VAL A 177 -18.08 11.83 -11.06
CA VAL A 177 -16.75 12.00 -11.64
C VAL A 177 -16.04 13.17 -10.92
N PRO A 178 -14.70 13.21 -10.86
CA PRO A 178 -13.76 12.30 -11.52
C PRO A 178 -13.62 10.94 -10.81
N GLN A 179 -13.30 9.91 -11.60
CA GLN A 179 -12.83 8.63 -11.09
C GLN A 179 -11.60 8.20 -11.88
N THR A 180 -10.54 7.76 -11.20
CA THR A 180 -9.29 7.35 -11.84
C THR A 180 -9.01 5.88 -11.58
N GLU A 181 -8.84 5.14 -12.68
CA GLU A 181 -8.47 3.74 -12.67
C GLU A 181 -6.99 3.59 -12.99
N VAL A 182 -6.24 2.94 -12.09
CA VAL A 182 -4.81 2.69 -12.24
C VAL A 182 -4.58 1.19 -12.39
N ALA A 183 -4.03 0.80 -13.53
CA ALA A 183 -3.60 -0.57 -13.81
C ALA A 183 -2.09 -0.72 -13.55
N TYR A 184 -1.69 -1.86 -13.00
CA TYR A 184 -0.33 -2.21 -12.60
C TYR A 184 0.16 -3.50 -13.27
#